data_AF-A0AAP8GEM2-F1
#
_entry.id   AF-A0AAP8GEM2-F1
#
_cell.length_a   1.000
_cell.length_b   1.000
_cell.length_c   1.000
_cell.angle_alpha   90.00
_cell.angle_beta   90.00
_cell.angle_gamma   90.00
#
_symmetry.space_group_name_H-M   'P 1'
#
loop_
_entity.id
_entity.type
_entity.pdbx_description
1 polymer ?
#
loop_
_entity_poly.entity_id
_entity_poly.type
_entity_poly.pdbx_seq_one_letter_code
_entity_poly.pdbx_strand_id
1 'polypeptide(L)'
;MSIIIEKSGLFSSFQDFGRRGYEHDGVIPCGALDTLAHEIANRLVANDKNEATLEMTNKMATIRFTEPTLIALAGGNVKAYTE
;
A
#
# COMPACT_ATOMS: atom_id res chain seq x y z
N MET A 1 0.05 -16.35 5.67
CA MET A 1 0.35 -14.95 6.03
C MET A 1 -0.89 -14.18 6.41
N SER A 2 -0.84 -13.53 7.58
CA SER A 2 -1.76 -12.47 7.96
C SER A 2 -0.96 -11.31 8.56
N ILE A 3 -1.50 -10.10 8.48
CA ILE A 3 -0.94 -8.93 9.17
C ILE A 3 -1.98 -8.42 10.16
N ILE A 4 -1.50 -7.89 11.29
CA ILE A 4 -2.35 -7.32 12.32
C ILE A 4 -2.05 -5.83 12.39
N ILE A 5 -3.09 -5.02 12.16
CA ILE A 5 -3.00 -3.56 12.25
C ILE A 5 -3.27 -3.18 13.71
N GLU A 6 -2.20 -2.97 14.47
CA GLU A 6 -2.28 -2.55 15.88
C GLU A 6 -2.74 -1.08 15.99
N LYS A 7 -2.29 -0.24 15.06
CA LYS A 7 -2.73 1.17 14.90
C LYS A 7 -2.84 1.48 13.42
N SER A 8 -3.98 2.01 12.97
CA SER A 8 -4.25 2.27 11.55
C SER A 8 -3.52 3.47 10.96
N GLY A 9 -2.95 4.36 11.78
CA GLY A 9 -2.42 5.64 11.31
C GLY A 9 -3.50 6.72 11.20
N LEU A 10 -3.28 7.75 10.38
CA LEU A 10 -4.28 8.80 10.14
C LEU A 10 -5.29 8.39 9.07
N PHE A 11 -4.79 7.91 7.93
CA PHE A 11 -5.61 7.44 6.82
C PHE A 11 -4.82 6.39 6.04
N SER A 12 -5.34 5.17 6.00
CA SER A 12 -4.68 4.03 5.39
C SER A 12 -5.70 3.20 4.61
N SER A 13 -5.35 2.81 3.40
CA SER A 13 -6.23 2.03 2.52
C SER A 13 -5.41 1.12 1.61
N PHE A 14 -5.97 -0.05 1.28
CA PHE A 14 -5.38 -0.88 0.24
C PHE A 14 -5.66 -0.26 -1.13
N GLN A 15 -4.61 -0.14 -1.93
CA GLN A 15 -4.65 0.48 -3.24
C GLN A 15 -3.95 -0.41 -4.27
N ASP A 16 -4.51 -0.41 -5.48
CA ASP A 16 -3.95 -1.03 -6.68
C ASP A 16 -3.97 0.00 -7.83
N PHE A 17 -3.90 -0.44 -9.10
CA PHE A 17 -4.00 0.47 -10.25
C PHE A 17 -5.43 0.95 -10.59
N GLY A 18 -6.44 0.57 -9.80
CA GLY A 18 -7.80 1.05 -9.93
C GLY A 18 -8.67 0.27 -10.94
N ARG A 19 -9.89 0.76 -11.13
CA ARG A 19 -11.00 0.15 -11.88
C ARG A 19 -11.32 0.96 -13.14
N ARG A 20 -10.33 1.10 -14.02
CA ARG A 20 -10.49 1.80 -15.31
C ARG A 20 -11.40 1.02 -16.26
N GLY A 21 -12.09 1.71 -17.15
CA GLY A 21 -13.00 1.15 -18.15
C GLY A 21 -14.48 1.16 -17.74
N TYR A 22 -14.79 1.42 -16.46
CA TYR A 22 -16.15 1.48 -15.92
C TYR A 22 -16.62 2.93 -15.66
N GLU A 23 -15.89 3.92 -16.16
CA GLU A 23 -16.20 5.34 -15.93
C GLU A 23 -17.55 5.73 -16.53
N HIS A 24 -17.93 5.09 -17.63
CA HIS A 24 -19.23 5.27 -18.30
C HIS A 24 -20.41 4.82 -17.44
N ASP A 25 -20.18 3.90 -16.51
CA ASP A 25 -21.18 3.43 -15.53
C ASP A 25 -21.13 4.24 -14.23
N GLY A 26 -20.33 5.32 -14.18
CA GLY A 26 -20.18 6.17 -13.00
C GLY A 26 -19.22 5.63 -11.93
N VAL A 27 -18.46 4.59 -12.23
CA VAL A 27 -17.43 4.06 -11.31
C VAL A 27 -16.18 4.92 -11.41
N ILE A 28 -15.73 5.44 -10.27
CA ILE A 28 -14.50 6.22 -10.19
C ILE A 28 -13.30 5.26 -10.31
N PRO A 29 -12.29 5.54 -11.14
CA PRO A 29 -11.14 4.65 -11.31
C PRO A 29 -10.40 4.31 -10.01
N CYS A 30 -10.31 5.23 -9.05
CA CYS A 30 -9.58 5.04 -7.78
C CYS A 30 -8.12 4.56 -8.02
N GLY A 31 -7.56 3.82 -7.07
CA GLY A 31 -6.19 3.33 -7.10
C GLY A 31 -5.21 4.21 -6.33
N ALA A 32 -3.96 3.78 -6.31
CA ALA A 32 -2.90 4.47 -5.60
C ALA A 32 -2.73 5.91 -6.13
N LEU A 33 -2.61 6.87 -5.22
CA LEU A 33 -2.44 8.28 -5.57
C LEU A 33 -1.07 8.50 -6.24
N ASP A 34 -0.03 7.86 -5.72
CA ASP A 34 1.31 7.80 -6.33
C ASP A 34 1.56 6.41 -6.94
N THR A 35 1.15 6.27 -8.21
CA THR A 35 1.27 5.01 -8.94
C THR A 35 2.72 4.55 -9.17
N LEU A 36 3.69 5.48 -9.20
CA LEU A 36 5.10 5.13 -9.35
C LEU A 36 5.64 4.52 -8.04
N ALA A 37 5.34 5.14 -6.90
CA ALA A 37 5.71 4.59 -5.60
C ALA A 37 5.08 3.21 -5.35
N HIS A 38 3.80 3.05 -5.71
CA HIS A 38 3.10 1.76 -5.68
C HIS A 38 3.83 0.68 -6.49
N GLU A 39 4.17 0.96 -7.75
CA GLU A 39 4.88 0.02 -8.60
C GLU A 39 6.29 -0.31 -8.07
N ILE A 40 7.02 0.69 -7.60
CA ILE A 40 8.35 0.50 -7.01
C ILE A 40 8.27 -0.41 -5.78
N ALA A 41 7.32 -0.18 -4.87
CA ALA A 41 7.16 -0.98 -3.66
C ALA A 41 6.89 -2.46 -4.01
N ASN A 42 5.99 -2.73 -4.97
CA ASN A 42 5.73 -4.09 -5.43
C ASN A 42 6.97 -4.74 -6.04
N ARG A 43 7.67 -4.04 -6.95
CA ARG A 43 8.84 -4.59 -7.63
C ARG A 43 10.01 -4.85 -6.68
N LEU A 44 10.21 -4.03 -5.64
CA LEU A 44 11.29 -4.20 -4.65
C LEU A 44 11.17 -5.50 -3.85
N VAL A 45 9.96 -6.02 -3.67
CA VAL A 45 9.70 -7.31 -3.03
C VAL A 45 9.40 -8.43 -4.04
N ALA A 46 9.65 -8.18 -5.33
CA ALA A 46 9.44 -9.09 -6.45
C ALA A 46 7.97 -9.52 -6.69
N ASN A 47 7.00 -8.70 -6.29
CA ASN A 47 5.60 -8.90 -6.65
C ASN A 47 5.31 -8.49 -8.09
N ASP A 48 4.21 -9.00 -8.65
CA ASP A 48 3.62 -8.38 -9.83
C ASP A 48 3.21 -6.94 -9.50
N LYS A 49 3.38 -6.03 -10.45
CA LYS A 49 3.10 -4.61 -10.21
C LYS A 49 1.65 -4.35 -9.83
N ASN A 50 0.71 -5.21 -10.23
CA ASN A 50 -0.72 -5.03 -10.01
C ASN A 50 -1.21 -5.56 -8.64
N GLU A 51 -0.32 -6.14 -7.82
CA GLU A 51 -0.65 -6.54 -6.46
C GLU A 51 -0.98 -5.32 -5.58
N ALA A 52 -1.94 -5.48 -4.67
CA ALA A 52 -2.35 -4.37 -3.82
C ALA A 52 -1.26 -3.99 -2.80
N THR A 53 -1.08 -2.70 -2.58
CA THR A 53 -0.22 -2.15 -1.51
C THR A 53 -1.05 -1.41 -0.47
N LEU A 54 -0.55 -1.26 0.75
CA LEU A 54 -1.16 -0.38 1.74
C LEU A 54 -0.65 1.05 1.57
N GLU A 55 -1.51 1.94 1.07
CA GLU A 55 -1.24 3.38 1.00
C GLU A 55 -1.56 4.03 2.35
N MET A 56 -0.66 4.87 2.85
CA MET A 56 -0.76 5.53 4.16
C MET A 56 -0.46 7.02 4.05
N THR A 57 -1.22 7.84 4.76
CA THR A 57 -1.11 9.31 4.68
C THR A 57 -0.71 9.91 6.03
N ASN A 58 0.37 10.71 6.03
CA ASN A 58 0.86 11.55 7.14
C ASN A 58 1.31 10.79 8.40
N LYS A 59 0.42 10.04 9.06
CA LYS A 59 0.74 9.18 10.21
C LYS A 59 0.63 7.72 9.80
N MET A 60 1.76 7.00 9.88
CA MET A 60 1.87 5.60 9.47
C MET A 60 1.22 4.64 10.47
N ALA A 61 0.86 3.46 9.98
CA ALA A 61 0.32 2.37 10.77
C ALA A 61 1.40 1.68 11.62
N THR A 62 0.99 1.06 12.73
CA THR A 62 1.78 0.06 13.45
C THR A 62 1.26 -1.31 13.04
N ILE A 63 2.13 -2.11 12.40
CA ILE A 63 1.75 -3.38 11.79
C ILE A 63 2.59 -4.48 12.41
N ARG A 64 1.94 -5.57 12.83
CA ARG A 64 2.59 -6.79 13.27
C ARG A 64 2.40 -7.88 12.22
N PHE A 65 3.50 -8.44 11.75
CA PHE A 65 3.52 -9.58 10.84
C PHE A 65 3.47 -10.88 11.65
N THR A 66 2.64 -11.85 11.24
CA THR A 66 2.48 -13.11 11.99
C THR A 66 3.59 -14.13 11.72
N GLU A 67 4.44 -13.88 10.73
CA GLU A 67 5.58 -14.71 10.32
C GLU A 67 6.63 -13.82 9.59
N PRO A 68 7.88 -14.29 9.40
CA PRO A 68 8.91 -13.49 8.72
C PRO A 68 8.44 -13.01 7.34
N THR A 69 8.53 -11.70 7.11
CA THR A 69 7.97 -11.05 5.91
C THR A 69 8.99 -10.10 5.30
N LEU A 70 9.16 -10.16 3.98
CA LEU A 70 9.90 -9.16 3.22
C LEU A 70 8.96 -7.99 2.91
N ILE A 71 9.37 -6.77 3.24
CA ILE A 71 8.60 -5.54 2.97
C ILE A 71 9.46 -4.51 2.26
N ALA A 72 8.80 -3.61 1.52
CA ALA A 72 9.41 -2.41 0.98
C ALA A 72 8.54 -1.19 1.32
N LEU A 73 9.20 -0.04 1.46
CA LEU A 73 8.56 1.26 1.66
C LEU A 73 8.97 2.18 0.50
N ALA A 74 8.01 2.91 -0.06
CA ALA A 74 8.24 3.85 -1.16
C ALA A 74 7.34 5.09 -1.00
N GLY A 75 7.60 6.13 -1.80
CA GLY A 75 6.84 7.38 -1.76
C GLY A 75 7.36 8.34 -0.69
N GLY A 76 6.50 8.73 0.26
CA GLY A 76 6.83 9.71 1.30
C GLY A 76 8.08 9.33 2.10
N ASN A 77 8.88 10.32 2.47
CA ASN A 77 10.09 10.10 3.27
C ASN A 77 9.74 9.85 4.74
N VAL A 78 9.74 8.59 5.15
CA VAL A 78 9.46 8.16 6.53
C VAL A 78 10.56 7.25 7.05
N LYS A 79 10.81 7.35 8.35
CA LYS A 79 11.65 6.40 9.09
C LYS A 79 10.78 5.32 9.69
N ALA A 80 11.01 4.08 9.28
CA ALA A 80 10.43 2.91 9.92
C ALA A 80 11.39 2.37 10.99
N TYR A 81 10.82 1.78 12.04
CA TYR A 81 11.53 1.13 13.12
C TYR A 81 10.80 -0.15 13.48
N THR A 82 11.57 -1.17 13.89
CA THR A 82 11.05 -2.38 14.51
C THR A 82 11.31 -2.28 16.01
N GLU A 83 10.37 -2.75 16.82
CA GLU A 83 10.61 -2.98 18.25
C GLU A 83 11.55 -4.18 18.46
#